data_AF-A0A9E2XEQ4-F1
#
_entry.id   AF-A0A9E2XEQ4-F1
#
_cell.length_a   1.000
_cell.length_b   1.000
_cell.length_c   1.000
_cell.angle_alpha   90.00
_cell.angle_beta   90.00
_cell.angle_gamma   90.00
#
_symmetry.space_group_name_H-M   'P 1'
#
loop_
_entity.id
_entity.type
_entity.pdbx_description
1 polymer ?
#
loop_
_entity_poly.entity_id
_entity_poly.type
_entity_poly.pdbx_seq_one_letter_code
_entity_poly.pdbx_strand_id
1 'polypeptide(L)'
;MPICEIDPWRMQYFEKASCPAQVFIPTEDSDAWEWNAPHRWIYDKLAVALSQGLDAAPHGVAPRAYPVFSKPIYNLKGMGVGSRALRSAEDYAAAYQPGHFWSTLLEGEHLSTDVALLDGAPQWWRHARGVASGDGTFDHWVIEATSAPEVEGWCGRWCRQHLAGYNGMANFETIGGRIIEGHLRFADQWPDLYGNGWVDALTRLYAEGRWDYADNERRIGYSVVLFMPHGRHYRHPSLELQREVAAMPAVSSLQITFHENIDPARHAMPPGGFRVAIVNCWDRTAGNAARELLRAHFEREARAS
;
A
#
# COMPACT_ATOMS: atom_id res chain seq x y z
N MET A 1 8.97 0.16 -19.10
CA MET A 1 9.82 -0.71 -18.26
C MET A 1 8.98 -1.95 -17.94
N PRO A 2 9.57 -3.15 -17.91
CA PRO A 2 8.83 -4.41 -17.64
C PRO A 2 8.25 -4.48 -16.21
N ILE A 3 8.84 -3.75 -15.26
CA ILE A 3 8.16 -3.34 -14.03
C ILE A 3 7.33 -2.11 -14.37
N CYS A 4 6.00 -2.27 -14.36
CA CYS A 4 5.06 -1.28 -14.84
C CYS A 4 4.68 -0.33 -13.70
N GLU A 5 5.48 0.72 -13.57
CA GLU A 5 5.33 1.80 -12.60
C GLU A 5 4.95 3.09 -13.32
N ILE A 6 3.94 3.78 -12.80
CA ILE A 6 3.38 5.00 -13.39
C ILE A 6 3.88 6.26 -12.69
N ASP A 7 4.28 6.15 -11.43
CA ASP A 7 4.79 7.23 -10.62
C ASP A 7 6.30 7.43 -10.88
N PRO A 8 6.71 8.55 -11.50
CA PRO A 8 8.11 8.74 -11.89
C PRO A 8 9.08 8.70 -10.70
N TRP A 9 8.63 9.10 -9.51
CA TRP A 9 9.43 9.07 -8.29
C TRP A 9 9.63 7.67 -7.72
N ARG A 10 8.87 6.65 -8.14
CA ARG A 10 9.07 5.24 -7.71
C ARG A 10 9.93 4.45 -8.68
N MET A 11 10.03 4.91 -9.93
CA MET A 11 10.91 4.33 -10.96
C MET A 11 12.34 4.13 -10.46
N GLN A 12 12.84 5.00 -9.59
CA GLN A 12 14.19 4.95 -9.00
C GLN A 12 14.53 3.59 -8.37
N TYR A 13 13.54 2.82 -7.90
CA TYR A 13 13.75 1.50 -7.31
C TYR A 13 14.06 0.42 -8.36
N PHE A 14 13.69 0.66 -9.60
CA PHE A 14 13.68 -0.35 -10.67
C PHE A 14 14.61 0.00 -11.83
N GLU A 15 15.19 1.20 -11.87
CA GLU A 15 16.09 1.67 -12.95
C GLU A 15 17.26 0.72 -13.24
N LYS A 16 17.77 0.05 -12.20
CA LYS A 16 18.90 -0.88 -12.31
C LYS A 16 18.48 -2.34 -12.49
N ALA A 17 17.18 -2.63 -12.48
CA ALA A 17 16.66 -4.00 -12.55
C ALA A 17 16.96 -4.62 -13.91
N SER A 18 17.55 -5.81 -13.91
CA SER A 18 17.75 -6.61 -15.13
C SER A 18 16.49 -7.42 -15.43
N CYS A 19 15.43 -6.74 -15.85
CA CYS A 19 14.13 -7.35 -16.10
C CYS A 19 13.90 -7.56 -17.62
N PRO A 20 13.60 -8.78 -18.09
CA PRO A 20 13.37 -9.05 -19.51
C PRO A 20 12.16 -8.29 -20.06
N ALA A 21 12.22 -7.82 -21.31
CA ALA A 21 11.20 -6.96 -21.91
C ALA A 21 9.80 -7.60 -22.01
N GLN A 22 9.73 -8.93 -22.00
CA GLN A 22 8.49 -9.72 -22.07
C GLN A 22 7.89 -10.06 -20.70
N VAL A 23 8.57 -9.71 -19.61
CA VAL A 23 8.09 -9.96 -18.25
C VAL A 23 7.34 -8.71 -17.79
N PHE A 24 6.10 -8.86 -17.34
CA PHE A 24 5.30 -7.75 -16.86
C PHE A 24 5.05 -7.91 -15.36
N ILE A 25 5.43 -6.91 -14.57
CA ILE A 25 5.31 -6.91 -13.11
C ILE A 25 4.47 -5.71 -12.71
N PRO A 26 3.26 -5.91 -12.15
CA PRO A 26 2.37 -4.81 -11.83
C PRO A 26 2.80 -4.11 -10.54
N THR A 27 2.82 -2.78 -10.57
CA THR A 27 2.86 -1.94 -9.35
C THR A 27 1.51 -1.30 -9.06
N GLU A 28 0.58 -1.35 -10.01
CA GLU A 28 -0.77 -0.81 -9.93
C GLU A 28 -1.84 -1.91 -9.92
N ASP A 29 -2.94 -1.64 -9.22
CA ASP A 29 -4.04 -2.62 -9.11
C ASP A 29 -4.79 -2.83 -10.43
N SER A 30 -4.82 -1.83 -11.30
CA SER A 30 -5.48 -1.95 -12.61
C SER A 30 -4.78 -2.94 -13.53
N ASP A 31 -3.46 -2.83 -13.66
CA ASP A 31 -2.60 -3.76 -14.37
C ASP A 31 -2.70 -5.18 -13.78
N ALA A 32 -2.57 -5.28 -12.45
CA ALA A 32 -2.67 -6.56 -11.75
C ALA A 32 -4.03 -7.23 -11.95
N TRP A 33 -5.13 -6.46 -11.96
CA TRP A 33 -6.47 -6.97 -12.23
C TRP A 33 -6.63 -7.46 -13.67
N GLU A 34 -6.06 -6.75 -14.66
CA GLU A 34 -6.14 -7.11 -16.07
C GLU A 34 -5.35 -8.38 -16.39
N TRP A 35 -4.12 -8.49 -15.86
CA TRP A 35 -3.19 -9.56 -16.24
C TRP A 35 -3.46 -10.87 -15.51
N ASN A 36 -4.16 -10.84 -14.36
CA ASN A 36 -4.39 -12.01 -13.52
C ASN A 36 -5.84 -12.47 -13.52
N ALA A 37 -6.41 -12.71 -14.70
CA ALA A 37 -7.82 -13.07 -14.88
C ALA A 37 -8.32 -14.23 -13.97
N PRO A 38 -7.56 -15.30 -13.70
CA PRO A 38 -8.00 -16.37 -12.81
C PRO A 38 -8.09 -15.97 -11.33
N HIS A 39 -7.32 -14.96 -10.90
CA HIS A 39 -7.15 -14.59 -9.49
C HIS A 39 -7.70 -13.20 -9.13
N ARG A 40 -8.05 -12.37 -10.13
CA ARG A 40 -8.55 -10.99 -9.93
C ARG A 40 -9.84 -10.88 -9.10
N TRP A 41 -10.51 -12.01 -8.82
CA TRP A 41 -11.65 -12.04 -7.90
C TRP A 41 -11.24 -11.60 -6.48
N ILE A 42 -9.96 -11.66 -6.11
CA ILE A 42 -9.44 -11.15 -4.84
C ILE A 42 -9.76 -9.66 -4.59
N TYR A 43 -9.96 -8.88 -5.67
CA TYR A 43 -10.36 -7.49 -5.58
C TYR A 43 -11.84 -7.30 -5.18
N ASP A 44 -12.65 -8.36 -5.22
CA ASP A 44 -14.00 -8.39 -4.64
C ASP A 44 -13.90 -8.58 -3.12
N LYS A 45 -14.03 -7.45 -2.39
CA LYS A 45 -13.91 -7.42 -0.93
C LYS A 45 -15.01 -8.23 -0.23
N LEU A 46 -16.18 -8.39 -0.85
CA LEU A 46 -17.25 -9.23 -0.31
C LEU A 46 -16.90 -10.71 -0.46
N ALA A 47 -16.39 -11.12 -1.61
CA ALA A 47 -15.93 -12.49 -1.84
C ALA A 47 -14.78 -12.87 -0.89
N VAL A 48 -13.82 -11.96 -0.69
CA VAL A 48 -12.74 -12.14 0.29
C VAL A 48 -13.29 -12.29 1.71
N ALA A 49 -14.24 -11.46 2.14
CA ALA A 49 -14.84 -11.57 3.47
C ALA A 49 -15.56 -12.94 3.66
N LEU A 50 -16.38 -13.33 2.69
CA LEU A 50 -17.11 -14.60 2.72
C LEU A 50 -16.19 -15.83 2.69
N SER A 51 -15.11 -15.79 1.91
CA SER A 51 -14.14 -16.89 1.82
C SER A 51 -13.45 -17.21 3.16
N GLN A 52 -13.42 -16.24 4.07
CA GLN A 52 -12.84 -16.36 5.40
C GLN A 52 -13.86 -16.73 6.49
N GLY A 53 -15.14 -16.86 6.11
CA GLY A 53 -16.25 -17.12 7.02
C GLY A 53 -16.69 -15.90 7.84
N LEU A 54 -16.41 -14.68 7.39
CA LEU A 54 -16.95 -13.48 8.02
C LEU A 54 -18.43 -13.33 7.65
N ASP A 55 -19.23 -12.86 8.62
CA ASP A 55 -20.60 -12.42 8.32
C ASP A 55 -20.50 -11.18 7.44
N ALA A 56 -20.98 -11.29 6.20
CA ALA A 56 -20.97 -10.21 5.24
C ALA A 56 -22.10 -10.36 4.21
N ALA A 57 -22.60 -9.24 3.70
CA ALA A 57 -23.58 -9.25 2.61
C ALA A 57 -23.58 -7.92 1.84
N PRO A 58 -24.00 -7.90 0.55
CA PRO A 58 -24.19 -6.66 -0.17
C PRO A 58 -25.28 -5.79 0.50
N HIS A 59 -25.21 -4.48 0.30
CA HIS A 59 -26.32 -3.59 0.66
C HIS A 59 -27.61 -4.07 -0.04
N GLY A 60 -28.74 -4.04 0.68
CA GLY A 60 -30.00 -4.68 0.30
C GLY A 60 -30.29 -5.97 1.08
N VAL A 61 -29.27 -6.59 1.70
CA VAL A 61 -29.43 -7.63 2.71
C VAL A 61 -29.04 -7.04 4.06
N ALA A 62 -29.97 -6.96 5.01
CA ALA A 62 -29.71 -6.31 6.30
C ALA A 62 -28.83 -7.19 7.22
N PRO A 63 -27.88 -6.60 7.97
CA PRO A 63 -27.17 -7.26 9.05
C PRO A 63 -28.12 -7.87 10.09
N ARG A 64 -27.75 -9.03 10.65
CA ARG A 64 -28.49 -9.64 11.77
C ARG A 64 -28.20 -8.96 13.10
N ALA A 65 -27.02 -8.36 13.24
CA ALA A 65 -26.56 -7.64 14.42
C ALA A 65 -25.67 -6.46 14.01
N TYR A 66 -25.57 -5.49 14.90
CA TYR A 66 -24.72 -4.30 14.79
C TYR A 66 -23.78 -4.23 15.99
N PRO A 67 -22.59 -3.59 15.88
CA PRO A 67 -22.10 -2.84 14.72
C PRO A 67 -21.53 -3.71 13.58
N VAL A 68 -21.52 -3.16 12.37
CA VAL A 68 -20.86 -3.73 11.18
C VAL A 68 -19.98 -2.69 10.49
N PHE A 69 -19.07 -3.12 9.63
CA PHE A 69 -18.28 -2.23 8.78
C PHE A 69 -18.83 -2.25 7.35
N SER A 70 -19.01 -1.08 6.73
CA SER A 70 -19.51 -0.94 5.36
C SER A 70 -18.46 -0.28 4.47
N LYS A 71 -18.28 -0.77 3.25
CA LYS A 71 -17.38 -0.21 2.23
C LYS A 71 -17.77 -0.66 0.80
N PRO A 72 -17.21 -0.06 -0.26
CA PRO A 72 -17.40 -0.55 -1.63
C PRO A 72 -16.94 -2.00 -1.78
N ILE A 73 -17.62 -2.79 -2.62
CA ILE A 73 -17.21 -4.15 -3.00
C ILE A 73 -15.90 -4.09 -3.81
N TYR A 74 -15.83 -3.16 -4.77
CA TYR A 74 -14.64 -2.86 -5.58
C TYR A 74 -14.23 -1.40 -5.40
N ASN A 75 -12.94 -1.16 -5.22
CA ASN A 75 -12.34 0.17 -5.27
C ASN A 75 -10.85 0.05 -5.59
N LEU A 76 -10.50 0.01 -6.88
CA LEU A 76 -9.10 -0.09 -7.32
C LEU A 76 -8.31 1.22 -7.17
N LYS A 77 -8.99 2.33 -6.84
CA LYS A 77 -8.33 3.62 -6.53
C LYS A 77 -7.94 3.76 -5.06
N GLY A 78 -8.32 2.78 -4.21
CA GLY A 78 -7.92 2.72 -2.81
C GLY A 78 -8.44 3.87 -1.93
N MET A 79 -7.60 4.30 -0.97
CA MET A 79 -7.82 5.45 -0.07
C MET A 79 -8.96 5.29 0.96
N GLY A 80 -9.50 4.09 1.15
CA GLY A 80 -10.59 3.84 2.12
C GLY A 80 -11.90 4.58 1.82
N VAL A 81 -12.03 5.19 0.64
CA VAL A 81 -13.17 6.03 0.25
C VAL A 81 -14.48 5.24 0.36
N GLY A 82 -15.48 5.86 1.00
CA GLY A 82 -16.80 5.26 1.19
C GLY A 82 -16.92 4.31 2.36
N SER A 83 -15.84 4.05 3.11
CA SER A 83 -15.85 3.11 4.23
C SER A 83 -16.35 3.75 5.54
N ARG A 84 -17.14 3.02 6.34
CA ARG A 84 -17.66 3.50 7.64
C ARG A 84 -18.13 2.35 8.54
N ALA A 85 -18.10 2.56 9.86
CA ALA A 85 -18.83 1.71 10.79
C ALA A 85 -20.32 2.10 10.83
N LEU A 86 -21.21 1.11 10.86
CA LEU A 86 -22.65 1.27 11.02
C LEU A 86 -23.05 0.66 12.36
N ARG A 87 -23.67 1.46 13.23
CA ARG A 87 -23.97 1.07 14.62
C ARG A 87 -25.42 0.66 14.82
N SER A 88 -26.29 0.88 13.84
CA SER A 88 -27.72 0.62 13.96
C SER A 88 -28.36 0.31 12.60
N ALA A 89 -29.61 -0.19 12.64
CA ALA A 89 -30.43 -0.35 11.45
C ALA A 89 -30.76 0.99 10.76
N GLU A 90 -30.84 2.08 11.53
CA GLU A 90 -31.03 3.43 11.00
C GLU A 90 -29.78 3.90 10.23
N ASP A 91 -28.59 3.69 10.81
CA ASP A 91 -27.31 3.96 10.14
C ASP A 91 -27.22 3.22 8.80
N TYR A 92 -27.62 1.95 8.79
CA TYR A 92 -27.62 1.13 7.58
C TYR A 92 -28.59 1.64 6.51
N ALA A 93 -29.82 2.00 6.90
CA ALA A 93 -30.79 2.56 5.98
C ALA A 93 -30.31 3.89 5.38
N ALA A 94 -29.75 4.77 6.20
CA ALA A 94 -29.20 6.06 5.77
C ALA A 94 -27.95 5.92 4.88
N ALA A 95 -27.15 4.87 5.10
CA ALA A 95 -25.93 4.60 4.36
C ALA A 95 -26.13 3.67 3.13
N TYR A 96 -27.38 3.30 2.80
CA TYR A 96 -27.63 2.44 1.64
C TYR A 96 -27.01 3.03 0.37
N GLN A 97 -26.27 2.19 -0.34
CA GLN A 97 -25.50 2.58 -1.51
C GLN A 97 -25.27 1.36 -2.39
N PRO A 98 -25.70 1.37 -3.67
CA PRO A 98 -25.39 0.29 -4.60
C PRO A 98 -23.87 0.09 -4.74
N GLY A 99 -23.45 -1.17 -4.88
CA GLY A 99 -22.03 -1.53 -4.99
C GLY A 99 -21.26 -1.53 -3.66
N HIS A 100 -21.92 -1.26 -2.53
CA HIS A 100 -21.36 -1.46 -1.19
C HIS A 100 -21.80 -2.79 -0.58
N PHE A 101 -21.01 -3.26 0.38
CA PHE A 101 -21.35 -4.38 1.25
C PHE A 101 -21.06 -4.01 2.70
N TRP A 102 -21.62 -4.79 3.63
CA TRP A 102 -21.22 -4.77 5.04
C TRP A 102 -20.54 -6.09 5.41
N SER A 103 -19.68 -6.04 6.42
CA SER A 103 -19.05 -7.20 7.06
C SER A 103 -19.00 -7.04 8.57
N THR A 104 -18.64 -8.11 9.28
CA THR A 104 -18.18 -8.06 10.68
C THR A 104 -17.23 -6.87 10.88
N LEU A 105 -17.50 -6.07 11.92
CA LEU A 105 -16.56 -5.03 12.36
C LEU A 105 -15.41 -5.72 13.09
N LEU A 106 -14.24 -5.73 12.46
CA LEU A 106 -13.03 -6.35 13.01
C LEU A 106 -12.31 -5.39 13.95
N GLU A 107 -11.67 -5.94 14.96
CA GLU A 107 -10.83 -5.24 15.92
C GLU A 107 -9.45 -5.91 15.99
N GLY A 108 -8.44 -5.16 16.41
CA GLY A 108 -7.07 -5.64 16.53
C GLY A 108 -6.08 -4.83 15.71
N GLU A 109 -4.88 -5.38 15.53
CA GLU A 109 -3.80 -4.72 14.81
C GLU A 109 -4.12 -4.64 13.30
N HIS A 110 -3.88 -3.46 12.70
CA HIS A 110 -3.99 -3.23 11.27
C HIS A 110 -2.61 -3.30 10.61
N LEU A 111 -2.39 -4.30 9.76
CA LEU A 111 -1.14 -4.50 9.02
C LEU A 111 -1.39 -4.57 7.51
N SER A 112 -0.49 -3.98 6.73
CA SER A 112 -0.34 -4.23 5.29
C SER A 112 0.83 -5.19 5.10
N THR A 113 0.60 -6.32 4.44
CA THR A 113 1.58 -7.41 4.35
C THR A 113 1.83 -7.81 2.90
N ASP A 114 3.07 -7.59 2.44
CA ASP A 114 3.53 -8.14 1.17
C ASP A 114 3.94 -9.61 1.33
N VAL A 115 3.64 -10.41 0.32
CA VAL A 115 3.99 -11.83 0.23
C VAL A 115 4.41 -12.20 -1.19
N ALA A 116 5.50 -12.97 -1.30
CA ALA A 116 5.86 -13.65 -2.54
C ALA A 116 5.19 -15.02 -2.57
N LEU A 117 4.44 -15.33 -3.63
CA LEU A 117 3.69 -16.57 -3.79
C LEU A 117 4.23 -17.39 -4.96
N LEU A 118 4.46 -18.68 -4.73
CA LEU A 118 4.69 -19.70 -5.75
C LEU A 118 3.56 -20.72 -5.69
N ASP A 119 2.76 -20.83 -6.75
CA ASP A 119 1.57 -21.68 -6.80
C ASP A 119 0.64 -21.46 -5.58
N GLY A 120 0.47 -20.20 -5.19
CA GLY A 120 -0.29 -19.81 -3.99
C GLY A 120 0.40 -20.15 -2.65
N ALA A 121 1.59 -20.74 -2.66
CA ALA A 121 2.38 -21.01 -1.46
C ALA A 121 3.32 -19.83 -1.11
N PRO A 122 3.22 -19.24 0.09
CA PRO A 122 4.11 -18.18 0.54
C PRO A 122 5.58 -18.58 0.62
N GLN A 123 6.44 -17.73 0.08
CA GLN A 123 7.91 -17.90 0.09
C GLN A 123 8.63 -16.81 0.89
N TRP A 124 8.00 -15.64 1.03
CA TRP A 124 8.54 -14.50 1.75
C TRP A 124 7.42 -13.61 2.24
N TRP A 125 7.64 -12.95 3.38
CA TRP A 125 6.67 -12.05 4.01
C TRP A 125 7.34 -10.75 4.44
N ARG A 126 6.61 -9.65 4.32
CA ARG A 126 6.99 -8.37 4.91
C ARG A 126 5.79 -7.59 5.38
N HIS A 127 5.84 -7.15 6.63
CA HIS A 127 4.74 -6.45 7.27
C HIS A 127 5.06 -4.96 7.38
N ALA A 128 4.03 -4.14 7.19
CA ALA A 128 4.09 -2.72 7.38
C ALA A 128 2.90 -2.26 8.24
N ARG A 129 3.17 -1.30 9.12
CA ARG A 129 2.17 -0.70 10.01
C ARG A 129 2.16 0.81 9.81
N GLY A 130 0.98 1.36 9.52
CA GLY A 130 0.78 2.79 9.36
C GLY A 130 0.57 3.48 10.71
N VAL A 131 1.30 4.57 10.96
CA VAL A 131 1.06 5.47 12.09
C VAL A 131 0.25 6.67 11.57
N ALA A 132 -1.02 6.74 11.96
CA ALA A 132 -1.94 7.77 11.48
C ALA A 132 -1.64 9.16 12.09
N SER A 133 -1.92 10.21 11.32
CA SER A 133 -1.87 11.61 11.75
C SER A 133 -3.22 12.33 11.71
N GLY A 134 -4.30 11.61 11.39
CA GLY A 134 -5.68 12.14 11.31
C GLY A 134 -6.18 12.33 9.87
N ASP A 135 -7.50 12.39 9.68
CA ASP A 135 -8.14 12.68 8.38
C ASP A 135 -7.62 11.87 7.17
N GLY A 136 -7.33 10.58 7.41
CA GLY A 136 -6.81 9.66 6.39
C GLY A 136 -5.33 9.85 6.02
N THR A 137 -4.60 10.71 6.75
CA THR A 137 -3.15 10.92 6.59
C THR A 137 -2.35 10.02 7.53
N PHE A 138 -1.10 9.79 7.15
CA PHE A 138 -0.12 9.06 7.93
C PHE A 138 1.07 9.95 8.25
N ASP A 139 1.61 9.82 9.47
CA ASP A 139 2.88 10.42 9.85
C ASP A 139 4.04 9.64 9.22
N HIS A 140 4.02 8.31 9.38
CA HIS A 140 4.95 7.38 8.75
C HIS A 140 4.41 5.96 8.73
N TRP A 141 5.02 5.12 7.89
CA TRP A 141 4.91 3.67 7.96
C TRP A 141 6.14 3.09 8.64
N VAL A 142 5.95 2.05 9.44
CA VAL A 142 7.01 1.18 9.96
C VAL A 142 7.02 -0.09 9.14
N ILE A 143 8.14 -0.36 8.46
CA ILE A 143 8.37 -1.58 7.70
C ILE A 143 9.07 -2.54 8.67
N GLU A 144 8.34 -3.53 9.16
CA GLU A 144 8.75 -4.37 10.28
C GLU A 144 9.84 -5.37 9.88
N ALA A 145 10.75 -5.67 10.82
CA ALA A 145 11.76 -6.72 10.66
C ALA A 145 11.33 -8.06 11.28
N THR A 146 10.32 -8.05 12.13
CA THR A 146 9.82 -9.24 12.82
C THR A 146 8.73 -9.91 12.01
N SER A 147 8.55 -11.21 12.24
CA SER A 147 7.40 -11.96 11.73
C SER A 147 6.10 -11.51 12.40
N ALA A 148 4.98 -11.79 11.75
CA ALA A 148 3.63 -11.66 12.31
C ALA A 148 2.91 -13.03 12.22
N PRO A 149 3.18 -13.98 13.15
CA PRO A 149 2.78 -15.38 13.00
C PRO A 149 1.27 -15.61 12.83
N GLU A 150 0.43 -14.77 13.44
CA GLU A 150 -1.02 -14.84 13.26
C GLU A 150 -1.43 -14.52 11.82
N VAL A 151 -0.90 -13.43 11.26
CA VAL A 151 -1.12 -13.02 9.86
C VAL A 151 -0.53 -14.05 8.91
N GLU A 152 0.73 -14.43 9.08
CA GLU A 152 1.41 -15.40 8.21
C GLU A 152 0.71 -16.76 8.22
N GLY A 153 0.26 -17.21 9.40
CA GLY A 153 -0.47 -18.45 9.57
C GLY A 153 -1.84 -18.42 8.90
N TRP A 154 -2.63 -17.36 9.12
CA TRP A 154 -3.95 -17.20 8.52
C TRP A 154 -3.87 -17.00 7.00
N CYS A 155 -3.17 -15.95 6.57
CA CYS A 155 -3.02 -15.60 5.16
C CYS A 155 -2.34 -16.71 4.38
N GLY A 156 -1.33 -17.39 4.96
CA GLY A 156 -0.66 -18.48 4.28
C GLY A 156 -1.57 -19.69 3.99
N ARG A 157 -2.48 -20.05 4.90
CA ARG A 157 -3.50 -21.07 4.62
C ARG A 157 -4.50 -20.59 3.58
N TRP A 158 -4.95 -19.35 3.70
CA TRP A 158 -5.89 -18.75 2.76
C TRP A 158 -5.31 -18.71 1.33
N CYS A 159 -4.05 -18.28 1.16
CA CYS A 159 -3.36 -18.25 -0.14
C CYS A 159 -3.27 -19.64 -0.77
N ARG A 160 -2.86 -20.67 -0.02
CA ARG A 160 -2.77 -22.04 -0.55
C ARG A 160 -4.12 -22.58 -1.03
N GLN A 161 -5.21 -22.15 -0.41
CA GLN A 161 -6.57 -22.60 -0.77
C GLN A 161 -7.15 -21.79 -1.94
N HIS A 162 -6.92 -20.48 -1.96
CA HIS A 162 -7.65 -19.54 -2.80
C HIS A 162 -6.83 -18.95 -3.96
N LEU A 163 -5.50 -19.00 -3.86
CA LEU A 163 -4.55 -18.51 -4.86
C LEU A 163 -3.69 -19.63 -5.45
N ALA A 164 -4.14 -20.89 -5.38
CA ALA A 164 -3.50 -21.99 -6.11
C ALA A 164 -3.36 -21.61 -7.60
N GLY A 165 -2.22 -21.92 -8.20
CA GLY A 165 -1.84 -21.53 -9.56
C GLY A 165 -1.27 -20.11 -9.70
N TYR A 166 -1.27 -19.29 -8.65
CA TYR A 166 -0.73 -17.92 -8.72
C TYR A 166 0.77 -17.87 -8.41
N ASN A 167 1.55 -17.28 -9.31
CA ASN A 167 2.95 -16.91 -9.08
C ASN A 167 3.08 -15.38 -9.16
N GLY A 168 3.55 -14.74 -8.10
CA GLY A 168 3.66 -13.29 -8.05
C GLY A 168 3.65 -12.73 -6.64
N MET A 169 3.72 -11.41 -6.56
CA MET A 169 3.55 -10.69 -5.30
C MET A 169 2.07 -10.46 -5.01
N ALA A 170 1.69 -10.57 -3.74
CA ALA A 170 0.41 -10.07 -3.26
C ALA A 170 0.61 -9.21 -2.02
N ASN A 171 -0.30 -8.26 -1.80
CA ASN A 171 -0.40 -7.49 -0.58
C ASN A 171 -1.74 -7.80 0.10
N PHE A 172 -1.71 -8.08 1.39
CA PHE A 172 -2.90 -8.26 2.21
C PHE A 172 -2.97 -7.20 3.29
N GLU A 173 -4.04 -6.41 3.27
CA GLU A 173 -4.42 -5.58 4.42
C GLU A 173 -5.24 -6.44 5.38
N THR A 174 -4.87 -6.40 6.67
CA THR A 174 -5.49 -7.24 7.69
C THR A 174 -5.83 -6.45 8.94
N ILE A 175 -6.93 -6.82 9.61
CA ILE A 175 -7.26 -6.35 10.97
C ILE A 175 -7.46 -7.59 11.85
N GLY A 176 -6.73 -7.67 12.97
CA GLY A 176 -6.83 -8.83 13.88
C GLY A 176 -6.54 -10.16 13.16
N GLY A 177 -5.55 -10.16 12.26
CA GLY A 177 -5.16 -11.33 11.46
C GLY A 177 -6.10 -11.69 10.30
N ARG A 178 -7.25 -11.04 10.14
CA ARG A 178 -8.22 -11.32 9.05
C ARG A 178 -8.05 -10.35 7.90
N ILE A 179 -8.13 -10.87 6.67
CA ILE A 179 -7.93 -10.10 5.43
C ILE A 179 -9.14 -9.19 5.23
N ILE A 180 -8.88 -7.89 5.15
CA ILE A 180 -9.88 -6.88 4.80
C ILE A 180 -9.77 -6.47 3.33
N GLU A 181 -8.59 -6.58 2.73
CA GLU A 181 -8.34 -6.26 1.31
C GLU A 181 -7.14 -7.06 0.80
N GLY A 182 -7.12 -7.36 -0.49
CA GLY A 182 -6.02 -8.06 -1.15
C GLY A 182 -5.71 -7.45 -2.52
N HIS A 183 -4.42 -7.41 -2.85
CA HIS A 183 -3.87 -6.84 -4.09
C HIS A 183 -2.92 -7.86 -4.71
N LEU A 184 -2.93 -8.03 -6.04
CA LEU A 184 -2.01 -8.93 -6.77
C LEU A 184 -0.74 -8.21 -7.22
N ARG A 185 -0.18 -7.44 -6.28
CA ARG A 185 1.05 -6.66 -6.38
C ARG A 185 1.63 -6.44 -4.98
N PHE A 186 2.85 -5.94 -4.91
CA PHE A 186 3.49 -5.49 -3.68
C PHE A 186 3.21 -4.01 -3.40
N ALA A 187 3.61 -3.52 -2.23
CA ALA A 187 3.67 -2.10 -1.93
C ALA A 187 4.90 -1.45 -2.59
N ASP A 188 4.65 -0.65 -3.62
CA ASP A 188 5.64 0.04 -4.46
C ASP A 188 6.30 1.26 -3.80
N GLN A 189 5.80 1.71 -2.64
CA GLN A 189 6.29 2.90 -1.94
C GLN A 189 7.68 2.71 -1.31
N TRP A 190 8.09 1.48 -0.98
CA TRP A 190 9.35 1.21 -0.27
C TRP A 190 10.14 -0.08 -0.64
N PRO A 191 10.22 -0.51 -1.92
CA PRO A 191 11.10 -1.62 -2.33
C PRO A 191 12.56 -1.50 -1.89
N ASP A 192 13.09 -0.27 -1.80
CA ASP A 192 14.43 0.03 -1.29
C ASP A 192 14.65 -0.41 0.17
N LEU A 193 13.57 -0.53 0.96
CA LEU A 193 13.62 -1.00 2.35
C LEU A 193 13.55 -2.53 2.48
N TYR A 194 13.31 -3.27 1.39
CA TYR A 194 13.26 -4.73 1.41
C TYR A 194 14.63 -5.38 1.42
N GLY A 195 15.65 -4.69 0.92
CA GLY A 195 17.05 -5.13 0.96
C GLY A 195 17.63 -5.44 -0.42
N ASN A 196 18.95 -5.58 -0.46
CA ASN A 196 19.69 -5.82 -1.70
C ASN A 196 19.31 -7.17 -2.32
N GLY A 197 19.08 -7.18 -3.63
CA GLY A 197 18.70 -8.39 -4.38
C GLY A 197 17.21 -8.72 -4.37
N TRP A 198 16.38 -8.01 -3.60
CA TRP A 198 14.94 -8.23 -3.60
C TRP A 198 14.30 -7.98 -4.97
N VAL A 199 14.71 -6.93 -5.70
CA VAL A 199 14.21 -6.64 -7.06
C VAL A 199 14.61 -7.71 -8.08
N ASP A 200 15.78 -8.33 -7.89
CA ASP A 200 16.21 -9.46 -8.74
C ASP A 200 15.34 -10.71 -8.45
N ALA A 201 15.03 -10.97 -7.19
CA ALA A 201 14.12 -12.05 -6.80
C ALA A 201 12.69 -11.82 -7.30
N LEU A 202 12.19 -10.57 -7.22
CA LEU A 202 10.93 -10.15 -7.83
C LEU A 202 10.93 -10.45 -9.33
N THR A 203 12.00 -10.08 -10.04
CA THR A 203 12.10 -10.35 -11.48
C THR A 203 12.05 -11.84 -11.78
N ARG A 204 12.80 -12.67 -11.04
CA ARG A 204 12.81 -14.14 -11.21
C ARG A 204 11.47 -14.78 -10.87
N LEU A 205 10.73 -14.23 -9.91
CA LEU A 205 9.40 -14.72 -9.56
C LEU A 205 8.47 -14.68 -10.77
N TYR A 206 8.41 -13.53 -11.44
CA TYR A 206 7.54 -13.33 -12.61
C TYR A 206 8.09 -13.95 -13.89
N ALA A 207 9.42 -13.99 -14.06
CA ALA A 207 10.05 -14.54 -15.26
C ALA A 207 10.12 -16.07 -15.26
N GLU A 208 10.36 -16.69 -14.10
CA GLU A 208 10.75 -18.09 -13.98
C GLU A 208 9.87 -18.89 -13.01
N GLY A 209 8.99 -18.24 -12.24
CA GLY A 209 8.25 -18.92 -11.17
C GLY A 209 9.19 -19.41 -10.07
N ARG A 210 10.22 -18.62 -9.73
CA ARG A 210 11.21 -18.95 -8.71
C ARG A 210 11.42 -17.81 -7.73
N TRP A 211 11.51 -18.15 -6.45
CA TRP A 211 11.87 -17.21 -5.39
C TRP A 211 13.21 -17.61 -4.77
N ASP A 212 14.21 -16.77 -4.94
CA ASP A 212 15.54 -16.93 -4.34
C ASP A 212 15.97 -15.60 -3.73
N TYR A 213 15.64 -15.43 -2.45
CA TYR A 213 15.99 -14.24 -1.66
C TYR A 213 16.24 -14.66 -0.22
N ALA A 214 17.49 -14.52 0.24
CA ALA A 214 17.88 -14.97 1.57
C ALA A 214 17.36 -14.06 2.70
N ASP A 215 17.11 -12.79 2.42
CA ASP A 215 16.63 -11.77 3.38
C ASP A 215 17.47 -11.65 4.67
N ASN A 216 18.77 -11.91 4.57
CA ASN A 216 19.69 -11.92 5.72
C ASN A 216 19.93 -10.52 6.32
N GLU A 217 19.70 -9.45 5.54
CA GLU A 217 19.90 -8.06 5.96
C GLU A 217 18.62 -7.40 6.47
N ARG A 218 17.58 -8.22 6.73
CA ARG A 218 16.28 -7.76 7.23
C ARG A 218 16.46 -6.87 8.46
N ARG A 219 15.98 -5.63 8.34
CA ARG A 219 15.97 -4.63 9.42
C ARG A 219 14.74 -3.74 9.33
N ILE A 220 14.43 -3.05 10.42
CA ILE A 220 13.31 -2.11 10.46
C ILE A 220 13.61 -0.97 9.48
N GLY A 221 12.59 -0.53 8.76
CA GLY A 221 12.62 0.66 7.92
C GLY A 221 11.44 1.57 8.24
N TYR A 222 11.52 2.82 7.77
CA TYR A 222 10.47 3.81 7.93
C TYR A 222 10.22 4.49 6.59
N SER A 223 8.94 4.71 6.28
CA SER A 223 8.52 5.55 5.15
C SER A 223 7.79 6.77 5.72
N VAL A 224 8.53 7.86 5.89
CA VAL A 224 8.08 9.09 6.54
C VAL A 224 7.39 9.99 5.53
N VAL A 225 6.17 10.42 5.82
CA VAL A 225 5.33 11.14 4.85
C VAL A 225 5.24 12.62 5.21
N LEU A 226 5.28 13.47 4.19
CA LEU A 226 5.05 14.90 4.31
C LEU A 226 3.77 15.28 3.56
N PHE A 227 2.77 15.70 4.34
CA PHE A 227 1.58 16.38 3.85
C PHE A 227 1.68 17.88 4.09
N MET A 228 1.20 18.64 3.11
CA MET A 228 0.99 20.09 3.18
C MET A 228 -0.51 20.40 3.00
N PRO A 229 -0.99 21.62 3.33
CA PRO A 229 -2.40 21.96 3.17
C PRO A 229 -2.93 21.80 1.73
N HIS A 230 -4.21 21.48 1.59
CA HIS A 230 -4.90 21.50 0.30
C HIS A 230 -5.05 22.92 -0.27
N GLY A 231 -5.41 23.01 -1.55
CA GLY A 231 -5.80 24.26 -2.21
C GLY A 231 -4.63 25.18 -2.60
N ARG A 232 -3.41 24.64 -2.66
CA ARG A 232 -2.20 25.38 -3.05
C ARG A 232 -1.50 24.69 -4.20
N HIS A 233 -0.84 25.49 -5.05
CA HIS A 233 0.10 24.99 -6.06
C HIS A 233 1.51 24.97 -5.45
N TYR A 234 2.06 23.78 -5.28
CA TYR A 234 3.43 23.57 -4.80
C TYR A 234 4.40 23.47 -5.98
N ARG A 235 5.65 23.89 -5.79
CA ARG A 235 6.73 23.59 -6.72
C ARG A 235 7.67 22.54 -6.15
N HIS A 236 8.35 21.82 -7.02
CA HIS A 236 9.35 20.84 -6.65
C HIS A 236 10.53 21.54 -5.97
N PRO A 237 11.08 20.96 -4.88
CA PRO A 237 12.35 21.41 -4.34
C PRO A 237 13.44 21.40 -5.41
N SER A 238 14.39 22.33 -5.33
CA SER A 238 15.55 22.34 -6.25
C SER A 238 16.27 20.98 -6.23
N LEU A 239 16.87 20.58 -7.36
CA LEU A 239 17.64 19.33 -7.43
C LEU A 239 18.80 19.28 -6.42
N GLU A 240 19.36 20.44 -6.05
CA GLU A 240 20.39 20.53 -5.01
C GLU A 240 19.83 20.10 -3.65
N LEU A 241 18.69 20.66 -3.23
CA LEU A 241 18.03 20.26 -1.98
C LEU A 241 17.57 18.80 -2.00
N GLN A 242 17.07 18.31 -3.14
CA GLN A 242 16.71 16.89 -3.26
C GLN A 242 17.91 15.97 -3.05
N ARG A 243 19.06 16.31 -3.66
CA ARG A 243 20.32 15.56 -3.50
C ARG A 243 20.87 15.66 -2.07
N GLU A 244 20.77 16.82 -1.44
CA GLU A 244 21.15 17.03 -0.05
C GLU A 244 20.36 16.09 0.87
N VAL A 245 19.02 16.08 0.74
CA VAL A 245 18.15 15.21 1.52
C VAL A 245 18.41 13.74 1.24
N ALA A 246 18.56 13.34 -0.03
CA ALA A 246 18.83 11.95 -0.40
C ALA A 246 20.21 11.46 0.08
N ALA A 247 21.17 12.38 0.29
CA ALA A 247 22.50 12.07 0.81
C ALA A 247 22.58 12.05 2.34
N MET A 248 21.49 12.39 3.05
CA MET A 248 21.48 12.37 4.51
C MET A 248 21.75 10.95 5.06
N PRO A 249 22.53 10.82 6.14
CA PRO A 249 22.78 9.51 6.76
C PRO A 249 21.47 8.79 7.10
N ALA A 250 21.43 7.49 6.83
CA ALA A 250 20.28 6.60 7.05
C ALA A 250 19.03 6.89 6.21
N VAL A 251 19.04 7.88 5.30
CA VAL A 251 18.03 8.01 4.24
C VAL A 251 18.34 6.99 3.14
N SER A 252 17.30 6.32 2.68
CA SER A 252 17.35 5.33 1.60
C SER A 252 16.92 5.96 0.27
N SER A 253 15.80 6.69 0.28
CA SER A 253 15.32 7.40 -0.90
C SER A 253 14.45 8.60 -0.53
N LEU A 254 14.31 9.50 -1.50
CA LEU A 254 13.40 10.65 -1.49
C LEU A 254 12.44 10.52 -2.67
N GLN A 255 11.16 10.71 -2.40
CA GLN A 255 10.09 10.77 -3.40
C GLN A 255 9.42 12.13 -3.32
N ILE A 256 9.36 12.89 -4.43
CA ILE A 256 8.52 14.09 -4.54
C ILE A 256 7.23 13.66 -5.24
N THR A 257 6.14 13.58 -4.48
CA THR A 257 5.00 12.68 -4.80
C THR A 257 3.81 13.39 -5.46
N PHE A 258 4.12 14.34 -6.34
CA PHE A 258 3.10 15.06 -7.10
C PHE A 258 3.66 15.55 -8.44
N HIS A 259 2.76 15.73 -9.41
CA HIS A 259 3.10 16.34 -10.68
C HIS A 259 2.85 17.85 -10.59
N GLU A 260 3.92 18.64 -10.62
CA GLU A 260 3.85 20.12 -10.55
C GLU A 260 2.94 20.71 -11.65
N ASN A 261 2.91 20.07 -12.82
CA ASN A 261 2.14 20.54 -13.99
C ASN A 261 0.69 20.04 -14.03
N ILE A 262 0.23 19.31 -13.02
CA ILE A 262 -1.16 18.85 -12.91
C ILE A 262 -1.86 19.67 -11.82
N ASP A 263 -3.10 20.08 -12.07
CA ASP A 263 -3.94 20.74 -11.07
C ASP A 263 -3.95 19.93 -9.75
N PRO A 264 -3.67 20.54 -8.59
CA PRO A 264 -3.71 19.87 -7.29
C PRO A 264 -5.01 19.08 -7.05
N ALA A 265 -6.16 19.58 -7.49
CA ALA A 265 -7.45 18.93 -7.33
C ALA A 265 -7.60 17.61 -8.13
N ARG A 266 -6.72 17.35 -9.10
CA ARG A 266 -6.69 16.11 -9.89
C ARG A 266 -5.80 15.03 -9.29
N HIS A 267 -5.06 15.34 -8.22
CA HIS A 267 -4.29 14.34 -7.50
C HIS A 267 -5.19 13.58 -6.52
N ALA A 268 -5.04 12.25 -6.47
CA ALA A 268 -5.70 11.44 -5.46
C ALA A 268 -5.00 11.65 -4.11
N MET A 269 -5.66 12.33 -3.19
CA MET A 269 -5.11 12.71 -1.88
C MET A 269 -6.11 12.46 -0.76
N PRO A 270 -5.66 12.14 0.46
CA PRO A 270 -6.55 12.03 1.60
C PRO A 270 -7.10 13.42 2.01
N PRO A 271 -8.25 13.48 2.70
CA PRO A 271 -8.83 14.75 3.15
C PRO A 271 -7.89 15.62 3.99
N GLY A 272 -7.04 15.00 4.82
CA GLY A 272 -6.17 15.72 5.75
C GLY A 272 -5.00 16.51 5.14
N GLY A 273 -4.66 16.28 3.86
CA GLY A 273 -3.63 17.08 3.21
C GLY A 273 -3.18 16.60 1.83
N PHE A 274 -2.40 17.44 1.18
CA PHE A 274 -1.74 17.19 -0.10
C PHE A 274 -0.36 16.59 0.15
N ARG A 275 -0.12 15.35 -0.28
CA ARG A 275 1.15 14.66 -0.10
C ARG A 275 2.18 15.27 -1.05
N VAL A 276 3.24 15.86 -0.51
CA VAL A 276 4.29 16.50 -1.32
C VAL A 276 5.56 15.66 -1.38
N ALA A 277 5.86 14.89 -0.32
CA ALA A 277 7.06 14.07 -0.28
C ALA A 277 6.93 12.84 0.61
N ILE A 278 7.77 11.84 0.31
CA ILE A 278 8.00 10.67 1.16
C ILE A 278 9.51 10.48 1.27
N VAL A 279 9.97 10.14 2.48
CA VAL A 279 11.38 9.81 2.76
C VAL A 279 11.42 8.40 3.32
N ASN A 280 12.06 7.49 2.59
CA ASN A 280 12.35 6.16 3.12
C ASN A 280 13.69 6.20 3.84
N CYS A 281 13.77 5.59 5.02
CA CYS A 281 14.96 5.61 5.85
C CYS A 281 15.05 4.39 6.78
N TRP A 282 16.22 4.15 7.34
CA TRP A 282 16.45 3.11 8.36
C TRP A 282 16.53 3.67 9.78
N ASP A 283 16.60 4.99 9.91
CA ASP A 283 16.49 5.69 11.19
C ASP A 283 15.37 6.75 11.11
N ARG A 284 14.40 6.64 12.02
CA ARG A 284 13.23 7.52 12.02
C ARG A 284 13.58 8.97 12.34
N THR A 285 14.60 9.21 13.17
CA THR A 285 15.02 10.57 13.53
C THR A 285 15.62 11.27 12.31
N ALA A 286 16.45 10.57 11.54
CA ALA A 286 16.99 11.04 10.26
C ALA A 286 15.88 11.31 9.24
N GLY A 287 14.91 10.40 9.10
CA GLY A 287 13.75 10.61 8.24
C GLY A 287 12.91 11.83 8.63
N ASN A 288 12.72 12.06 9.92
CA ASN A 288 12.05 13.25 10.43
C ASN A 288 12.85 14.53 10.13
N ALA A 289 14.18 14.52 10.31
CA ALA A 289 15.02 15.66 9.97
C ALA A 289 14.95 16.01 8.47
N ALA A 290 15.00 15.00 7.60
CA ALA A 290 14.80 15.15 6.16
C ALA A 290 13.43 15.74 5.82
N ARG A 291 12.36 15.24 6.45
CA ARG A 291 11.01 15.77 6.32
C ARG A 291 10.92 17.25 6.72
N GLU A 292 11.58 17.66 7.80
CA GLU A 292 11.53 19.05 8.26
C GLU A 292 12.30 20.01 7.34
N LEU A 293 13.41 19.58 6.72
CA LEU A 293 14.09 20.36 5.67
C LEU A 293 13.17 20.63 4.47
N LEU A 294 12.45 19.59 4.02
CA LEU A 294 11.47 19.69 2.94
C LEU A 294 10.27 20.56 3.34
N ARG A 295 9.73 20.39 4.55
CA ARG A 295 8.64 21.22 5.08
C ARG A 295 9.02 22.69 5.06
N ALA A 296 10.21 23.03 5.56
CA ALA A 296 10.69 24.40 5.60
C ALA A 296 10.81 25.00 4.18
N HIS A 297 11.15 24.20 3.17
CA HIS A 297 11.12 24.64 1.77
C HIS A 297 9.69 24.98 1.31
N PHE A 298 8.74 24.06 1.44
CA PHE A 298 7.36 24.28 0.98
C PHE A 298 6.64 25.40 1.74
N GLU A 299 6.95 25.60 3.03
CA GLU A 299 6.41 26.72 3.80
C GLU A 299 6.98 28.07 3.38
N ARG A 300 8.26 28.14 2.99
CA ARG A 300 8.87 29.38 2.48
C ARG A 300 8.27 29.77 1.13
N GLU A 301 8.07 28.82 0.22
CA GLU A 301 7.41 29.11 -1.06
C GLU A 301 5.98 29.62 -0.86
N ALA A 302 5.24 29.05 0.09
CA ALA A 302 3.88 29.49 0.40
C ALA A 302 3.80 30.92 0.99
N ARG A 303 4.90 31.49 1.50
CA ARG A 303 4.96 32.89 1.95
C ARG A 303 5.38 33.85 0.83
N ALA A 304 5.97 33.33 -0.23
CA ALA A 304 6.48 34.11 -1.36
C ALA A 304 5.47 34.18 -2.53
N SER A 305 4.35 33.46 -2.44
CA SER A 305 3.23 33.43 -3.38
C SER A 305 2.02 34.19 -2.83
#